data_AF-A0A179CIS4-F1
#
_entry.id   AF-A0A179CIS4-F1
#
_cell.length_a   1.000
_cell.length_b   1.000
_cell.length_c   1.000
_cell.angle_alpha   90.00
_cell.angle_beta   90.00
_cell.angle_gamma   90.00
#
_symmetry.space_group_name_H-M   'P 1'
#
loop_
_entity.id
_entity.type
_entity.pdbx_description
1 polymer ?
#
loop_
_entity_poly.entity_id
_entity_poly.type
_entity_poly.pdbx_seq_one_letter_code
_entity_poly.pdbx_strand_id
1 'polypeptide(L)'
;MKAIELTHSEDKVLSVIRATTEPIRSKEIAELTNLSVRQVFKAIENLRHKGIPVVASRNGTTGVKIAKTEEEKEKCIRTLTNQSAKILETSTRLKNADLETWKKRVKVM
;
A
#
# COMPACT_ATOMS: atom_id res chain seq x y z
N MET A 1 8.06 -7.56 25.55
CA MET A 1 7.80 -7.23 24.13
C MET A 1 8.94 -7.82 23.30
N LYS A 2 8.66 -8.53 22.20
CA LYS A 2 9.73 -8.99 21.30
C LYS A 2 10.31 -7.79 20.53
N ALA A 3 11.62 -7.75 20.37
CA ALA A 3 12.26 -6.76 19.51
C ALA A 3 11.80 -6.94 18.06
N ILE A 4 11.52 -5.84 17.37
CA ILE A 4 11.25 -5.86 15.93
C ILE A 4 12.58 -5.75 15.21
N GLU A 5 13.01 -6.83 14.56
CA GLU A 5 14.22 -6.83 13.74
C GLU A 5 13.91 -6.27 12.36
N LEU A 6 14.70 -5.29 11.90
CA LEU A 6 14.56 -4.66 10.59
C LEU A 6 15.78 -4.99 9.73
N THR A 7 15.54 -5.24 8.45
CA THR A 7 16.60 -5.26 7.44
C THR A 7 17.09 -3.84 7.18
N HIS A 8 18.29 -3.70 6.59
CA HIS A 8 18.84 -2.40 6.21
C HIS A 8 17.91 -1.57 5.33
N SER A 9 17.22 -2.19 4.38
CA SER A 9 16.27 -1.50 3.50
C SER A 9 15.01 -1.04 4.25
N GLU A 10 14.51 -1.85 5.18
CA GLU A 10 13.34 -1.50 5.99
C GLU A 10 13.65 -0.35 6.95
N ASP A 11 14.84 -0.37 7.58
CA ASP A 11 15.30 0.67 8.47
C ASP A 11 15.46 2.02 7.74
N LYS A 12 16.07 2.02 6.55
CA LYS A 12 16.16 3.20 5.69
C LYS A 12 14.79 3.79 5.35
N VAL A 13 13.87 2.94 4.88
CA VAL A 13 12.52 3.37 4.52
C VAL A 13 11.78 3.90 5.74
N LEU A 14 11.86 3.22 6.87
CA LEU A 14 11.22 3.64 8.11
C LEU A 14 11.77 4.98 8.59
N SER A 15 13.09 5.17 8.53
CA SER A 15 13.76 6.40 8.94
C SER A 15 13.27 7.61 8.13
N VAL A 16 13.13 7.45 6.81
CA VAL A 16 12.58 8.50 5.93
C VAL A 16 11.12 8.81 6.30
N ILE A 17 10.26 7.79 6.46
CA ILE A 17 8.84 8.00 6.79
C ILE A 17 8.68 8.64 8.18
N ARG A 18 9.56 8.31 9.14
CA ARG A 18 9.54 8.89 10.51
C ARG A 18 10.00 10.34 10.54
N ALA A 19 10.90 10.72 9.64
CA ALA A 19 11.43 12.08 9.58
C ALA A 19 10.41 13.09 9.02
N THR A 20 9.34 12.63 8.35
CA THR A 20 8.32 13.50 7.79
C THR A 20 7.06 13.58 8.67
N THR A 21 6.52 14.78 8.80
CA THR A 21 5.20 15.01 9.44
C THR A 21 4.06 14.73 8.46
N GLU A 22 4.27 15.08 7.19
CA GLU A 22 3.33 14.87 6.10
C GLU A 22 3.54 13.52 5.40
N PRO A 23 2.50 12.99 4.73
CA PRO A 23 2.62 11.79 3.90
C PRO A 23 3.68 11.98 2.80
N ILE A 24 4.60 11.03 2.68
CA ILE A 24 5.65 11.03 1.66
C ILE A 24 5.36 10.00 0.56
N ARG A 25 5.65 10.34 -0.70
CA ARG A 25 5.38 9.43 -1.83
C ARG A 25 6.43 8.33 -1.93
N SER A 26 6.03 7.13 -2.35
CA SER A 26 6.97 6.02 -2.54
C SER A 26 8.12 6.32 -3.52
N LYS A 27 7.91 7.22 -4.49
CA LYS A 27 8.96 7.69 -5.41
C LYS A 27 10.01 8.55 -4.69
N GLU A 28 9.56 9.47 -3.85
CA GLU A 28 10.44 10.32 -3.05
C GLU A 28 11.24 9.48 -2.04
N ILE A 29 10.59 8.49 -1.39
CA ILE A 29 11.30 7.54 -0.52
C ILE A 29 12.37 6.78 -1.31
N ALA A 30 12.06 6.33 -2.53
CA ALA A 30 13.00 5.61 -3.39
C ALA A 30 14.24 6.46 -3.70
N GLU A 31 14.05 7.72 -4.06
CA GLU A 31 15.13 8.69 -4.32
C GLU A 31 15.99 8.91 -3.06
N LEU A 32 15.36 9.15 -1.90
CA LEU A 32 16.08 9.41 -0.64
C LEU A 32 16.83 8.21 -0.07
N THR A 33 16.36 6.99 -0.38
CA THR A 33 16.97 5.74 0.14
C THR A 33 17.90 5.04 -0.86
N ASN A 34 17.96 5.53 -2.09
CA ASN A 34 18.60 4.87 -3.24
C ASN A 34 18.08 3.42 -3.42
N LEU A 35 16.77 3.23 -3.27
CA LEU A 35 16.08 1.97 -3.48
C LEU A 35 15.16 2.08 -4.70
N SER A 36 14.86 0.97 -5.35
CA SER A 36 13.78 0.96 -6.33
C SER A 36 12.41 1.15 -5.65
N VAL A 37 11.45 1.73 -6.37
CA VAL A 37 10.07 1.87 -5.88
C VAL A 37 9.47 0.52 -5.47
N ARG A 38 9.83 -0.57 -6.17
CA ARG A 38 9.42 -1.94 -5.82
C ARG A 38 9.97 -2.38 -4.46
N GLN A 39 11.24 -2.09 -4.18
CA GLN A 39 11.85 -2.37 -2.87
C GLN A 39 11.19 -1.54 -1.76
N VAL A 40 10.86 -0.27 -2.03
CA VAL A 40 10.11 0.58 -1.08
C VAL A 40 8.75 -0.02 -0.74
N PHE A 41 7.97 -0.45 -1.74
CA PHE A 41 6.68 -1.10 -1.49
C PHE A 41 6.81 -2.36 -0.64
N LYS A 42 7.78 -3.22 -0.96
CA LYS A 42 8.05 -4.44 -0.19
C LYS A 42 8.48 -4.14 1.24
N ALA A 43 9.32 -3.12 1.44
CA ALA A 43 9.71 -2.68 2.77
C ALA A 43 8.50 -2.19 3.58
N ILE A 44 7.62 -1.37 2.99
CA ILE A 44 6.39 -0.90 3.65
C ILE A 44 5.47 -2.05 4.04
N GLU A 45 5.29 -3.03 3.16
CA GLU A 45 4.52 -4.24 3.44
C GLU A 45 5.13 -5.03 4.62
N ASN A 46 6.43 -5.28 4.59
CA ASN A 46 7.12 -5.97 5.68
C ASN A 46 7.04 -5.20 7.00
N LEU A 47 7.17 -3.88 6.98
CA LEU A 47 7.01 -3.03 8.17
C LEU A 47 5.63 -3.24 8.79
N ARG A 48 4.56 -3.27 7.98
CA ARG A 48 3.20 -3.59 8.46
C ARG A 48 3.10 -4.99 9.03
N HIS A 49 3.66 -6.01 8.36
CA HIS A 49 3.69 -7.38 8.87
C HIS A 49 4.43 -7.51 10.22
N LYS A 50 5.42 -6.64 10.44
CA LYS A 50 6.16 -6.54 11.70
C LYS A 50 5.43 -5.71 12.78
N GLY A 51 4.24 -5.21 12.49
CA GLY A 51 3.40 -4.45 13.42
C GLY A 51 3.63 -2.93 13.42
N ILE A 52 4.40 -2.40 12.46
CA ILE A 52 4.64 -0.96 12.35
C ILE A 52 3.46 -0.33 11.57
N PRO A 53 2.75 0.67 12.13
CA PRO A 53 1.50 1.16 11.58
C PRO A 53 1.72 2.18 10.45
N VAL A 54 2.33 1.75 9.35
CA VAL A 54 2.50 2.56 8.14
C VAL A 54 1.16 2.66 7.40
N VAL A 55 0.54 3.83 7.38
CA VAL A 55 -0.77 4.06 6.74
C VAL A 55 -0.63 4.87 5.46
N ALA A 56 -1.51 4.60 4.49
CA ALA A 56 -1.60 5.40 3.27
C ALA A 56 -2.55 6.58 3.49
N SER A 57 -2.14 7.79 3.10
CA SER A 57 -3.00 8.98 3.05
C SER A 57 -3.41 9.29 1.62
N ARG A 58 -4.68 9.65 1.45
CA ARG A 58 -5.26 10.11 0.18
C ARG A 58 -6.02 11.43 0.31
N ASN A 59 -6.14 11.99 1.52
CA ASN A 59 -6.81 13.27 1.74
C ASN A 59 -5.73 14.35 1.84
N GLY A 60 -5.64 15.22 0.84
CA GLY A 60 -4.55 16.20 0.72
C GLY A 60 -3.33 15.59 0.03
N THR A 61 -2.19 15.54 0.73
CA THR A 61 -0.95 14.96 0.19
C THR A 61 -1.05 13.44 0.11
N THR A 62 -0.87 12.91 -1.09
CA THR A 62 -0.87 11.47 -1.36
C THR A 62 0.46 10.85 -0.97
N GLY A 63 0.44 9.77 -0.18
CA GLY A 63 1.68 9.12 0.27
C GLY A 63 1.47 8.15 1.43
N VAL A 64 2.56 7.82 2.12
CA VAL A 64 2.55 7.01 3.34
C VAL A 64 3.10 7.79 4.53
N LYS A 65 2.60 7.48 5.72
CA LYS A 65 3.09 8.01 7.01
C LYS A 65 2.92 6.98 8.12
N ILE A 66 3.54 7.21 9.28
CA ILE A 66 3.22 6.46 10.50
C ILE A 66 1.93 7.00 11.09
N ALA A 67 0.96 6.13 11.39
CA ALA A 67 -0.26 6.53 12.09
C ALA A 67 0.07 7.03 13.50
N LYS A 68 -0.50 8.16 13.88
CA LYS A 68 -0.35 8.77 15.21
C LYS A 68 -1.55 8.51 16.11
N THR A 69 -2.71 8.23 15.51
CA THR A 69 -3.95 7.95 16.24
C THR A 69 -4.60 6.65 15.76
N GLU A 70 -5.48 6.09 16.58
CA GLU A 70 -6.22 4.88 16.25
C GLU A 70 -7.16 5.13 15.06
N GLU A 71 -7.76 6.32 14.97
CA GLU A 71 -8.65 6.72 13.88
C GLU A 71 -7.92 6.72 12.52
N GLU A 72 -6.66 7.17 12.48
CA GLU A 72 -5.85 7.12 11.25
C GLU A 72 -5.60 5.67 10.81
N LYS A 73 -5.34 4.79 11.79
CA LYS A 73 -5.15 3.35 11.55
C LYS A 73 -6.44 2.71 11.05
N GLU A 74 -7.56 2.93 11.72
CA GLU A 74 -8.87 2.40 11.35
C GLU A 74 -9.31 2.87 9.96
N LYS A 75 -9.09 4.15 9.63
CA LYS A 75 -9.40 4.68 8.29
C LYS A 75 -8.61 3.98 7.20
N CYS A 76 -7.33 3.70 7.45
CA CYS A 76 -6.50 2.92 6.55
C CYS A 76 -7.03 1.48 6.42
N ILE A 77 -7.39 0.83 7.54
CA ILE A 77 -7.96 -0.52 7.55
C ILE A 77 -9.24 -0.57 6.72
N ARG A 78 -10.20 0.32 6.96
CA ARG A 78 -11.45 0.40 6.17
C ARG A 78 -11.18 0.53 4.67
N THR A 79 -10.21 1.37 4.31
CA THR A 79 -9.80 1.56 2.92
C THR A 79 -9.23 0.28 2.30
N LEU A 80 -8.37 -0.44 3.03
CA LEU A 80 -7.79 -1.71 2.58
C LEU A 80 -8.84 -2.82 2.48
N THR A 81 -9.78 -2.90 3.43
CA THR A 81 -10.88 -3.86 3.42
C THR A 81 -11.77 -3.64 2.19
N ASN A 82 -12.13 -2.39 1.90
CA ASN A 82 -12.92 -2.03 0.71
C ASN A 82 -12.18 -2.37 -0.59
N GLN A 83 -10.86 -2.14 -0.65
CA GLN A 83 -10.05 -2.53 -1.81
C GLN A 83 -10.01 -4.05 -1.98
N SER A 84 -9.85 -4.79 -0.88
CA SER A 84 -9.82 -6.25 -0.88
C SER A 84 -11.14 -6.83 -1.38
N ALA A 85 -12.28 -6.29 -0.93
CA ALA A 85 -13.61 -6.69 -1.41
C ALA A 85 -13.76 -6.47 -2.93
N LYS A 86 -13.34 -5.32 -3.45
CA LYS A 86 -13.36 -5.03 -4.90
C LYS A 86 -12.45 -5.96 -5.71
N ILE A 87 -11.27 -6.28 -5.19
CA ILE A 87 -10.35 -7.23 -5.83
C ILE A 87 -10.99 -8.61 -5.90
N LEU A 88 -11.59 -9.09 -4.81
CA LEU A 88 -12.28 -10.37 -4.76
C LEU A 88 -13.48 -10.43 -5.73
N GLU A 89 -14.28 -9.36 -5.76
CA GLU A 89 -15.38 -9.23 -6.71
C GLU A 89 -14.87 -9.30 -8.16
N THR A 90 -13.81 -8.55 -8.47
CA THR A 90 -13.19 -8.54 -9.80
C THR A 90 -12.65 -9.92 -10.18
N SER A 91 -11.97 -10.60 -9.25
CA SER A 91 -11.49 -11.97 -9.45
C SER A 91 -12.65 -12.95 -9.74
N THR A 92 -13.78 -12.79 -9.06
CA THR A 92 -14.97 -13.63 -9.27
C THR A 92 -15.59 -13.37 -10.64
N ARG A 93 -15.71 -12.09 -11.04
CA ARG A 93 -16.19 -11.72 -12.38
C ARG A 93 -15.28 -12.25 -13.48
N LEU A 94 -13.96 -12.15 -13.29
CA LEU A 94 -12.99 -12.64 -14.27
C LEU A 94 -13.01 -14.18 -14.37
N LYS A 95 -13.14 -14.89 -13.25
CA LYS A 95 -13.30 -16.35 -13.23
C LYS A 95 -14.52 -16.81 -14.03
N ASN A 96 -15.60 -16.03 -14.00
CA ASN A 96 -16.83 -16.31 -14.71
C ASN A 96 -16.87 -15.68 -16.12
N ALA A 97 -15.82 -14.98 -16.54
CA ALA A 97 -15.77 -14.34 -17.84
C ALA A 97 -15.61 -15.41 -18.93
N ASP A 98 -16.39 -15.27 -19.98
CA ASP A 98 -16.31 -16.14 -21.15
C ASP A 98 -15.07 -15.79 -21.98
N LEU A 99 -14.18 -16.77 -22.17
CA LEU A 99 -12.92 -16.61 -22.89
C LEU A 99 -13.09 -16.57 -24.42
N GLU A 100 -14.17 -17.16 -24.95
CA GLU A 100 -14.30 -17.43 -26.38
C GLU A 100 -15.26 -16.46 -27.06
N THR A 101 -16.46 -16.27 -26.49
CA THR A 101 -17.52 -15.54 -27.21
C THR A 101 -17.61 -14.06 -26.85
N TRP A 102 -16.84 -13.58 -25.87
CA TRP A 102 -16.85 -12.18 -25.45
C TRP A 102 -16.61 -11.22 -26.63
N LYS A 103 -15.68 -11.55 -27.53
CA LYS A 103 -15.33 -10.73 -28.71
C LYS A 103 -16.53 -10.47 -29.62
N LYS A 104 -17.43 -11.45 -29.75
CA LYS A 104 -18.63 -11.35 -30.59
C LYS A 104 -19.74 -10.51 -29.96
N ARG A 105 -19.66 -10.28 -28.65
CA ARG A 105 -20.65 -9.52 -27.86
C ARG A 105 -20.20 -8.07 -27.59
N VAL A 106 -18.99 -7.69 -27.96
CA VAL A 106 -18.52 -6.31 -27.87
C VAL A 106 -19.20 -5.47 -28.96
N LYS A 107 -19.93 -4.44 -28.56
CA LYS A 107 -20.38 -3.36 -29.45
C LYS A 107 -19.77 -2.06 -28.96
N VAL A 108 -19.14 -1.33 -29.87
CA VAL A 108 -18.67 0.04 -29.61
C VAL A 108 -19.82 0.97 -29.98
N MET A 109 -20.21 1.84 -29.05
CA MET A 109 -21.10 2.98 -29.32
C MET A 109 -20.26 4.19 -29.70
#